data_AF-A0A1G9DKW2-F1
#
_entry.id   AF-A0A1G9DKW2-F1
#
_cell.length_a   1.000
_cell.length_b   1.000
_cell.length_c   1.000
_cell.angle_alpha   90.00
_cell.angle_beta   90.00
_cell.angle_gamma   90.00
#
_symmetry.space_group_name_H-M   'P 1'
#
loop_
_entity.id
_entity.type
_entity.pdbx_description
1 polymer ?
#
loop_
_entity_poly.entity_id
_entity_poly.type
_entity_poly.pdbx_seq_one_letter_code
_entity_poly.pdbx_strand_id
1 'polypeptide(L)'
;MKKIFFLLLISNSIFSQSSEVERLSIFAERAFSVKDYNRAKTIYNKIVELDSTNVSAIYNLAISEWNLGEKELACEHLYKCYSLNDYGAAKFLQEYCKDIPEFLVVPMQEVDEKPKFIVNGEAFPLFVDDAINKKYLDLVIKQIRDSEFVYKMIRGKGKMFINFHINKKGIFDGNILRFSGAKQEEIKVIEFEMIKIFNKIKFTPALKNGKVVETSNKYLLPIDFGT
;
A
#
# COMPACT_ATOMS: atom_id res chain seq x y z
N MET A 1 31.64 41.93 8.31
CA MET A 1 30.67 41.14 9.10
C MET A 1 29.25 41.49 8.67
N LYS A 2 28.68 40.82 7.66
CA LYS A 2 27.25 40.92 7.29
C LYS A 2 26.86 39.68 6.49
N LYS A 3 26.59 38.58 7.19
CA LYS A 3 25.86 37.42 6.67
C LYS A 3 25.14 36.81 7.86
N ILE A 4 23.81 36.73 7.76
CA ILE A 4 22.81 36.01 8.58
C ILE A 4 21.60 36.95 8.73
N PHE A 5 20.71 36.91 7.74
CA PHE A 5 19.27 37.15 7.92
C PHE A 5 18.55 36.73 6.64
N PHE A 6 18.46 35.42 6.40
CA PHE A 6 17.58 34.88 5.37
C PHE A 6 17.17 33.45 5.75
N LEU A 7 16.37 33.32 6.81
CA LEU A 7 15.87 32.02 7.28
C LEU A 7 14.51 32.15 8.01
N LEU A 8 13.62 32.99 7.49
CA LEU A 8 12.25 33.15 8.02
C LEU A 8 11.22 33.39 6.89
N LEU A 9 11.21 32.54 5.86
CA LEU A 9 10.17 32.60 4.81
C LEU A 9 9.54 31.24 4.46
N ILE A 10 9.81 30.15 5.19
CA ILE A 10 9.26 28.82 4.85
C ILE A 10 8.06 28.42 5.77
N SER A 11 7.75 29.16 6.83
CA SER A 11 6.67 28.78 7.76
C SER A 11 5.29 29.35 7.43
N ASN A 12 5.18 30.42 6.62
CA ASN A 12 3.89 31.08 6.39
C ASN A 12 3.00 30.38 5.36
N SER A 13 3.56 29.53 4.49
CA SER A 13 2.80 28.84 3.46
C SER A 13 1.95 27.70 4.03
N ILE A 14 2.46 26.99 5.05
CA ILE A 14 1.81 25.81 5.62
C ILE A 14 0.60 26.20 6.47
N PHE A 15 0.72 27.27 7.27
CA PHE A 15 -0.36 27.73 8.16
C PHE A 15 -1.54 28.37 7.38
N SER A 16 -1.26 29.03 6.27
CA SER A 16 -2.30 29.62 5.42
C SER A 16 -3.15 28.55 4.73
N GLN A 17 -2.50 27.51 4.19
CA GLN A 17 -3.18 26.41 3.47
C GLN A 17 -4.09 25.61 4.40
N SER A 18 -3.67 25.31 5.64
CA SER A 18 -4.51 24.59 6.61
C SER A 18 -5.79 25.37 6.96
N SER A 19 -5.71 26.70 7.09
CA SER A 19 -6.87 27.55 7.38
C SER A 19 -7.87 27.64 6.22
N GLU A 20 -7.39 27.52 4.98
CA GLU A 20 -8.23 27.54 3.79
C GLU A 20 -8.97 26.22 3.60
N VAL A 21 -8.27 25.09 3.78
CA VAL A 21 -8.87 23.75 3.71
C VAL A 21 -10.00 23.58 4.74
N GLU A 22 -9.81 24.05 5.97
CA GLU A 22 -10.84 23.99 7.01
C GLU A 22 -12.09 24.80 6.62
N ARG A 23 -11.89 26.02 6.12
CA ARG A 23 -12.98 26.88 5.64
C ARG A 23 -13.74 26.25 4.46
N LEU A 24 -13.00 25.74 3.48
CA LEU A 24 -13.59 25.06 2.31
C LEU A 24 -14.39 23.83 2.75
N SER A 25 -13.88 23.06 3.72
CA SER A 25 -14.57 21.87 4.24
C SER A 25 -15.95 22.22 4.79
N ILE A 26 -16.08 23.30 5.58
CA ILE A 26 -17.39 23.74 6.10
C ILE A 26 -18.37 24.07 4.95
N PHE A 27 -17.91 24.75 3.90
CA PHE A 27 -18.77 25.08 2.77
C PHE A 27 -19.14 23.85 1.93
N ALA A 28 -18.22 22.90 1.77
CA ALA A 28 -18.45 21.66 1.05
C ALA A 28 -19.48 20.79 1.77
N GLU A 29 -19.32 20.57 3.07
CA GLU A 29 -20.27 19.81 3.91
C GLU A 29 -21.66 20.45 3.90
N ARG A 30 -21.73 21.78 3.93
CA ARG A 30 -23.01 22.49 3.83
C ARG A 30 -23.67 22.28 2.48
N ALA A 31 -22.92 22.37 1.38
CA ALA A 31 -23.46 22.12 0.04
C ALA A 31 -23.92 20.66 -0.10
N PHE A 32 -23.11 19.72 0.40
CA PHE A 32 -23.40 18.29 0.36
C PHE A 32 -24.67 17.93 1.16
N SER A 33 -24.81 18.46 2.38
CA SER A 33 -25.98 18.20 3.24
C SER A 33 -27.31 18.73 2.68
N VAL A 34 -27.27 19.80 1.89
CA VAL A 34 -28.45 20.30 1.14
C VAL A 34 -28.60 19.66 -0.24
N LYS A 35 -27.81 18.63 -0.56
CA LYS A 35 -27.80 17.90 -1.84
C LYS A 35 -27.45 18.76 -3.06
N ASP A 36 -26.78 19.88 -2.85
CA ASP A 36 -26.20 20.69 -3.93
C ASP A 36 -24.87 20.05 -4.37
N TYR A 37 -24.97 18.91 -5.05
CA TYR A 37 -23.82 18.08 -5.42
C TYR A 37 -22.88 18.78 -6.41
N ASN A 38 -23.40 19.66 -7.28
CA ASN A 38 -22.56 20.47 -8.18
C ASN A 38 -21.65 21.42 -7.40
N ARG A 39 -22.22 22.13 -6.43
CA ARG A 39 -21.44 23.01 -5.56
C ARG A 39 -20.50 22.22 -4.66
N ALA A 40 -20.97 21.12 -4.07
CA ALA A 40 -20.14 20.25 -3.25
C ALA A 40 -18.93 19.73 -4.03
N LYS A 41 -19.14 19.16 -5.23
CA LYS A 41 -18.08 18.71 -6.15
C LYS A 41 -17.05 19.81 -6.39
N THR A 42 -17.50 21.01 -6.74
CA THR A 42 -16.60 22.15 -7.02
C THR A 42 -15.72 22.50 -5.83
N ILE A 43 -16.27 22.47 -4.61
CA ILE A 43 -15.53 22.85 -3.41
C ILE A 43 -14.62 21.71 -2.95
N TYR A 44 -15.09 20.45 -2.95
CA TYR A 44 -14.23 19.31 -2.62
C TYR A 44 -13.07 19.17 -3.60
N ASN A 45 -13.28 19.42 -4.90
CA ASN A 45 -12.19 19.40 -5.87
C ASN A 45 -11.10 20.43 -5.51
N LYS A 46 -11.46 21.63 -5.06
CA LYS A 46 -10.48 22.61 -4.56
C LYS A 46 -9.73 22.13 -3.32
N ILE A 47 -10.40 21.43 -2.42
CA ILE A 47 -9.73 20.84 -1.24
C ILE A 47 -8.73 19.77 -1.70
N VAL A 48 -9.08 18.94 -2.68
CA VAL A 48 -8.19 17.91 -3.24
C VAL A 48 -7.01 18.51 -4.01
N GLU A 49 -7.19 19.67 -4.66
CA GLU A 49 -6.09 20.43 -5.29
C GLU A 49 -5.11 20.99 -4.25
N LEU A 50 -5.60 21.43 -3.09
CA LEU A 50 -4.77 21.94 -1.98
C LEU A 50 -4.10 20.82 -1.19
N ASP A 51 -4.83 19.73 -0.92
CA ASP A 51 -4.35 18.55 -0.23
C ASP A 51 -4.83 17.28 -0.94
N SER A 52 -3.97 16.79 -1.83
CA SER A 52 -4.25 15.59 -2.62
C SER A 52 -4.32 14.30 -1.80
N THR A 53 -4.02 14.34 -0.50
CA THR A 53 -4.08 13.20 0.43
C THR A 53 -5.24 13.28 1.42
N ASN A 54 -6.09 14.32 1.34
CA ASN A 54 -7.27 14.46 2.18
C ASN A 54 -8.35 13.44 1.78
N VAL A 55 -8.28 12.25 2.39
CA VAL A 55 -9.16 11.11 2.14
C VAL A 55 -10.64 11.48 2.22
N SER A 56 -11.04 12.25 3.23
CA SER A 56 -12.44 12.65 3.45
C SER A 56 -12.96 13.51 2.29
N ALA A 57 -12.17 14.47 1.84
CA ALA A 57 -12.54 15.33 0.72
C ALA A 57 -12.61 14.56 -0.60
N ILE A 58 -11.68 13.63 -0.84
CA ILE A 58 -11.69 12.77 -2.04
C ILE A 58 -12.92 11.86 -2.03
N TYR A 59 -13.28 11.30 -0.87
CA TYR A 59 -14.44 10.44 -0.73
C TYR A 59 -15.73 11.22 -1.02
N ASN A 60 -15.92 12.38 -0.38
CA ASN A 60 -17.12 13.18 -0.58
C ASN A 60 -17.19 13.83 -1.97
N LEU A 61 -16.05 14.09 -2.62
CA LEU A 61 -16.00 14.43 -4.06
C LEU A 61 -16.59 13.29 -4.89
N ALA A 62 -16.11 12.06 -4.67
CA ALA A 62 -16.58 10.90 -5.39
C ALA A 62 -18.09 10.64 -5.19
N ILE A 63 -18.60 10.80 -3.96
CA ILE A 63 -20.03 10.68 -3.69
C ILE A 63 -20.83 11.80 -4.38
N SER A 64 -20.29 13.01 -4.46
CA SER A 64 -20.94 14.12 -5.18
C SER A 64 -21.04 13.81 -6.68
N GLU A 65 -19.95 13.37 -7.30
CA GLU A 65 -19.89 12.93 -8.71
C GLU A 65 -20.85 11.77 -8.98
N TRP A 66 -20.91 10.80 -8.07
CA TRP A 66 -21.83 9.67 -8.16
C TRP A 66 -23.30 10.14 -8.20
N ASN A 67 -23.68 11.06 -7.32
CA ASN A 67 -25.04 11.62 -7.29
C ASN A 67 -25.35 12.49 -8.52
N LEU A 68 -24.33 13.03 -9.19
CA LEU A 68 -24.46 13.75 -10.46
C LEU A 68 -24.51 12.80 -11.68
N GLY A 69 -24.34 11.49 -11.47
CA GLY A 69 -24.31 10.50 -12.54
C GLY A 69 -22.96 10.37 -13.26
N GLU A 70 -21.93 11.04 -12.76
CA GLU A 70 -20.56 11.00 -13.28
C GLU A 70 -19.81 9.79 -12.70
N LYS A 71 -20.32 8.59 -13.01
CA LYS A 71 -19.93 7.35 -12.34
C LYS A 71 -18.47 6.98 -12.54
N GLU A 72 -17.92 7.23 -13.72
CA GLU A 72 -16.53 6.95 -14.05
C GLU A 72 -15.58 7.76 -13.16
N LEU A 73 -15.82 9.08 -13.05
CA LEU A 73 -15.04 9.97 -12.17
C LEU A 73 -15.18 9.59 -10.69
N ALA A 74 -16.40 9.26 -10.26
CA ALA A 74 -16.63 8.79 -8.90
C ALA A 74 -15.82 7.53 -8.58
N CYS A 75 -15.78 6.57 -9.51
CA CYS A 75 -14.98 5.35 -9.35
C CYS A 75 -13.47 5.64 -9.32
N GLU A 76 -12.97 6.60 -10.11
CA GLU A 76 -11.58 7.05 -10.06
C GLU A 76 -11.20 7.65 -8.70
N HIS A 77 -12.04 8.53 -8.15
CA HIS A 77 -11.79 9.14 -6.85
C HIS A 77 -11.95 8.15 -5.69
N LEU A 78 -12.93 7.24 -5.73
CA LEU A 78 -13.04 6.15 -4.76
C LEU A 78 -11.81 5.24 -4.77
N TYR A 79 -11.23 4.97 -5.94
CA TYR A 79 -9.97 4.25 -6.05
C TYR A 79 -8.81 5.01 -5.39
N LYS A 80 -8.77 6.33 -5.55
CA LYS A 80 -7.79 7.17 -4.87
C LYS A 80 -7.93 7.11 -3.33
N CYS A 81 -9.15 7.16 -2.79
CA CYS A 81 -9.40 6.94 -1.35
C CYS A 81 -8.84 5.59 -0.88
N TYR A 82 -9.12 4.54 -1.64
CA TYR A 82 -8.60 3.21 -1.36
C TYR A 82 -7.07 3.18 -1.33
N SER A 83 -6.39 3.80 -2.31
CA SER A 83 -4.92 3.87 -2.37
C SER A 83 -4.28 4.61 -1.19
N LEU A 84 -5.07 5.45 -0.49
CA LEU A 84 -4.68 6.18 0.72
C LEU A 84 -5.07 5.43 2.01
N ASN A 85 -5.41 4.15 1.90
CA ASN A 85 -5.82 3.25 2.99
C ASN A 85 -7.21 3.52 3.58
N ASP A 86 -8.11 4.16 2.82
CA ASP A 86 -9.52 4.23 3.19
C ASP A 86 -10.28 3.00 2.72
N TYR A 87 -10.34 2.01 3.59
CA TYR A 87 -11.07 0.77 3.33
C TYR A 87 -12.59 0.95 3.28
N GLY A 88 -13.13 2.09 3.72
CA GLY A 88 -14.56 2.42 3.56
C GLY A 88 -14.95 2.55 2.09
N ALA A 89 -14.06 3.10 1.25
CA ALA A 89 -14.26 3.23 -0.19
C ALA A 89 -14.26 1.88 -0.94
N ALA A 90 -13.60 0.85 -0.38
CA ALA A 90 -13.48 -0.47 -1.01
C ALA A 90 -14.84 -1.13 -1.24
N LYS A 91 -15.76 -1.02 -0.27
CA LYS A 91 -17.10 -1.58 -0.39
C LYS A 91 -17.90 -0.91 -1.51
N PHE A 92 -17.81 0.42 -1.62
CA PHE A 92 -18.51 1.16 -2.66
C PHE A 92 -17.98 0.79 -4.05
N LEU A 93 -16.64 0.70 -4.21
CA LEU A 93 -16.02 0.26 -5.46
C LEU A 93 -16.51 -1.12 -5.90
N GLN A 94 -16.56 -2.09 -4.98
CA GLN A 94 -17.00 -3.45 -5.29
C GLN A 94 -18.46 -3.54 -5.73
N GLU A 95 -19.34 -2.75 -5.11
CA GLU A 95 -20.79 -2.81 -5.35
C GLU A 95 -21.22 -2.04 -6.61
N TYR A 96 -20.54 -0.93 -6.92
CA TYR A 96 -21.06 0.06 -7.84
C TYR A 96 -20.20 0.32 -9.08
N CYS A 97 -18.91 -0.02 -9.05
CA CYS A 97 -17.97 0.20 -10.15
C CYS A 97 -17.75 -1.10 -10.93
N LYS A 98 -18.37 -1.22 -12.11
CA LYS A 98 -18.33 -2.44 -12.95
C LYS A 98 -17.00 -2.60 -13.70
N ASP A 99 -16.39 -1.49 -14.08
CA ASP A 99 -15.10 -1.44 -14.75
C ASP A 99 -14.05 -1.06 -13.72
N ILE A 100 -13.75 -1.99 -12.83
CA ILE A 100 -12.65 -1.79 -11.91
C ILE A 100 -11.38 -1.81 -12.75
N PRO A 101 -10.52 -0.76 -12.70
CA PRO A 101 -9.17 -0.89 -13.23
C PRO A 101 -8.54 -2.15 -12.64
N GLU A 102 -7.65 -2.81 -13.37
CA GLU A 102 -6.92 -4.05 -13.04
C GLU A 102 -6.09 -4.02 -11.73
N PHE A 103 -6.43 -3.13 -10.81
CA PHE A 103 -5.79 -2.79 -9.56
C PHE A 103 -6.77 -2.87 -8.38
N LEU A 104 -7.95 -3.51 -8.52
CA LEU A 104 -8.73 -3.86 -7.32
C LEU A 104 -7.85 -4.75 -6.46
N VAL A 105 -7.51 -4.22 -5.30
CA VAL A 105 -6.79 -4.95 -4.29
C VAL A 105 -7.83 -5.78 -3.53
N VAL A 106 -7.78 -7.09 -3.69
CA VAL A 106 -8.75 -8.04 -3.15
C VAL A 106 -8.24 -8.55 -1.80
N PRO A 107 -9.08 -8.63 -0.75
CA PRO A 107 -8.70 -9.32 0.48
C PRO A 107 -8.20 -10.74 0.18
N MET A 108 -7.10 -11.17 0.79
CA MET A 108 -6.53 -12.51 0.52
C MET A 108 -7.48 -13.66 0.90
N GLN A 109 -8.50 -13.39 1.70
CA GLN A 109 -9.57 -14.33 2.03
C GLN A 109 -10.63 -14.45 0.92
N GLU A 110 -10.74 -13.43 0.06
CA GLU A 110 -11.72 -13.35 -1.01
C GLU A 110 -11.18 -13.78 -2.37
N VAL A 111 -9.86 -13.98 -2.52
CA VAL A 111 -9.28 -14.51 -3.76
C VAL A 111 -9.63 -15.98 -3.96
N ASP A 112 -9.85 -16.39 -5.21
CA ASP A 112 -10.17 -17.78 -5.52
C ASP A 112 -8.90 -18.64 -5.52
N GLU A 113 -7.76 -18.05 -5.93
CA GLU A 113 -6.45 -18.66 -5.81
C GLU A 113 -5.47 -17.71 -5.11
N LYS A 114 -4.91 -18.16 -3.99
CA LYS A 114 -3.81 -17.46 -3.30
C LYS A 114 -2.50 -17.60 -4.08
N PRO A 115 -1.51 -16.69 -3.87
CA PRO A 115 -0.21 -16.79 -4.52
C PRO A 115 0.46 -18.15 -4.29
N LYS A 116 1.24 -18.58 -5.29
CA LYS A 116 2.03 -19.82 -5.24
C LYS A 116 3.48 -19.48 -5.53
N PHE A 117 4.41 -20.30 -5.04
CA PHE A 117 5.82 -20.21 -5.40
C PHE A 117 6.21 -21.40 -6.28
N ILE A 118 7.13 -21.19 -7.21
CA ILE A 118 7.51 -22.18 -8.22
C ILE A 118 8.88 -22.75 -7.89
N VAL A 119 8.97 -24.07 -7.82
CA VAL A 119 10.22 -24.82 -7.62
C VAL A 119 10.32 -25.91 -8.66
N ASN A 120 11.38 -25.90 -9.48
CA ASN A 120 11.60 -26.90 -10.53
C ASN A 120 10.41 -27.09 -11.50
N GLY A 121 9.68 -26.00 -11.78
CA GLY A 121 8.50 -26.01 -12.66
C GLY A 121 7.18 -26.39 -11.98
N GLU A 122 7.22 -26.82 -10.72
CA GLU A 122 6.04 -27.16 -9.94
C GLU A 122 5.61 -25.99 -9.04
N ALA A 123 4.30 -25.72 -8.99
CA ALA A 123 3.72 -24.65 -8.20
C ALA A 123 3.25 -25.16 -6.83
N PHE A 124 3.69 -24.50 -5.76
CA PHE A 124 3.34 -24.83 -4.38
C PHE A 124 2.58 -23.67 -3.74
N PRO A 125 1.55 -23.94 -2.91
CA PRO A 125 0.82 -22.87 -2.23
C PRO A 125 1.77 -22.07 -1.34
N LEU A 126 1.76 -20.74 -1.46
CA LEU A 126 2.61 -19.88 -0.64
C LEU A 126 2.15 -19.85 0.82
N PHE A 127 0.87 -20.11 1.05
CA PHE A 127 0.25 -20.15 2.37
C PHE A 127 -0.39 -21.51 2.63
N VAL A 128 -0.20 -22.04 3.83
CA VAL A 128 -0.83 -23.26 4.35
C VAL A 128 -1.33 -22.92 5.76
N ASP A 129 -2.63 -23.11 6.01
CA ASP A 129 -3.28 -22.76 7.29
C ASP A 129 -2.97 -21.32 7.77
N ASP A 130 -3.04 -20.37 6.81
CA ASP A 130 -2.73 -18.94 6.99
C ASP A 130 -1.29 -18.61 7.43
N ALA A 131 -0.41 -19.60 7.50
CA ALA A 131 1.03 -19.41 7.67
C ALA A 131 1.76 -19.52 6.34
N ILE A 132 2.92 -18.86 6.21
CA ILE A 132 3.79 -19.02 5.05
C ILE A 132 4.30 -20.46 4.99
N ASN A 133 4.26 -21.05 3.80
CA ASN A 133 4.66 -22.42 3.56
C ASN A 133 6.10 -22.67 4.01
N LYS A 134 6.29 -23.65 4.89
CA LYS A 134 7.62 -24.00 5.43
C LYS A 134 8.65 -24.30 4.33
N LYS A 135 8.25 -24.98 3.25
CA LYS A 135 9.14 -25.28 2.12
C LYS A 135 9.67 -24.01 1.46
N TYR A 136 8.84 -22.98 1.36
CA TYR A 136 9.27 -21.66 0.87
C TYR A 136 10.26 -21.00 1.83
N LEU A 137 9.99 -21.03 3.14
CA LEU A 137 10.89 -20.48 4.16
C LEU A 137 12.26 -21.18 4.14
N ASP A 138 12.30 -22.50 4.01
CA ASP A 138 13.54 -23.27 3.90
C ASP A 138 14.37 -22.85 2.67
N LEU A 139 13.72 -22.57 1.54
CA LEU A 139 14.38 -22.05 0.34
C LEU A 139 14.95 -20.65 0.55
N VAL A 140 14.20 -19.75 1.18
CA VAL A 140 14.66 -18.40 1.51
C VAL A 140 15.86 -18.47 2.46
N ILE A 141 15.77 -19.26 3.53
CA ILE A 141 16.85 -19.44 4.51
C ILE A 141 18.10 -19.99 3.82
N LYS A 142 17.94 -20.94 2.88
CA LYS A 142 19.05 -21.43 2.07
C LYS A 142 19.68 -20.31 1.23
N GLN A 143 18.89 -19.54 0.49
CA GLN A 143 19.38 -18.42 -0.33
C GLN A 143 20.08 -17.33 0.48
N ILE A 144 19.63 -17.10 1.72
CA ILE A 144 20.28 -16.21 2.67
C ILE A 144 21.66 -16.75 3.07
N ARG A 145 21.76 -18.05 3.42
CA ARG A 145 23.04 -18.69 3.79
C ARG A 145 24.02 -18.74 2.62
N ASP A 146 23.51 -18.95 1.40
CA ASP A 146 24.31 -18.94 0.17
C ASP A 146 24.82 -17.52 -0.17
N SER A 147 24.18 -16.47 0.38
CA SER A 147 24.65 -15.09 0.29
C SER A 147 25.62 -14.78 1.43
N GLU A 148 26.92 -14.90 1.16
CA GLU A 148 27.96 -14.62 2.16
C GLU A 148 27.80 -13.22 2.79
N PHE A 149 27.46 -12.22 1.97
CA PHE A 149 27.25 -10.85 2.42
C PHE A 149 26.05 -10.74 3.39
N VAL A 150 24.88 -11.21 2.97
CA VAL A 150 23.66 -11.09 3.79
C VAL A 150 23.79 -11.94 5.04
N TYR A 151 24.31 -13.17 4.92
CA TYR A 151 24.52 -14.04 6.06
C TYR A 151 25.43 -13.40 7.13
N LYS A 152 26.56 -12.80 6.73
CA LYS A 152 27.44 -12.08 7.67
C LYS A 152 26.76 -10.89 8.33
N MET A 153 25.92 -10.17 7.57
CA MET A 153 25.19 -9.00 8.08
C MET A 153 24.12 -9.37 9.10
N ILE A 154 23.56 -10.58 9.07
CA ILE A 154 22.42 -10.94 9.93
C ILE A 154 22.77 -11.97 11.03
N ARG A 155 23.87 -12.72 10.89
CA ARG A 155 24.23 -13.78 11.85
C ARG A 155 24.45 -13.19 13.25
N GLY A 156 23.85 -13.82 14.26
CA GLY A 156 23.94 -13.37 15.65
C GLY A 156 23.09 -12.14 15.96
N LYS A 157 22.34 -11.62 14.97
CA LYS A 157 21.29 -10.63 15.20
C LYS A 157 19.98 -11.35 15.53
N GLY A 158 19.07 -10.63 16.17
CA GLY A 158 17.80 -11.19 16.62
C GLY A 158 16.80 -11.37 15.49
N LYS A 159 15.52 -11.23 15.83
CA LYS A 159 14.42 -11.42 14.88
C LYS A 159 14.30 -10.26 13.89
N MET A 160 14.10 -10.62 12.63
CA MET A 160 13.70 -9.72 11.55
C MET A 160 12.22 -9.92 11.24
N PHE A 161 11.48 -8.83 11.16
CA PHE A 161 10.06 -8.80 10.86
C PHE A 161 9.87 -8.17 9.49
N ILE A 162 9.33 -8.95 8.56
CA ILE A 162 9.17 -8.56 7.16
C ILE A 162 7.68 -8.40 6.90
N ASN A 163 7.32 -7.30 6.27
CA ASN A 163 6.02 -7.11 5.66
C ASN A 163 6.03 -7.84 4.32
N PHE A 164 5.48 -9.04 4.26
CA PHE A 164 5.57 -9.92 3.11
C PHE A 164 4.38 -9.72 2.17
N HIS A 165 4.66 -9.47 0.89
CA HIS A 165 3.63 -9.25 -0.12
C HIS A 165 4.14 -9.69 -1.50
N ILE A 166 3.24 -10.27 -2.30
CA ILE A 166 3.48 -10.63 -3.70
C ILE A 166 2.47 -9.85 -4.52
N ASN A 167 2.96 -8.96 -5.39
CA ASN A 167 2.07 -8.13 -6.18
C ASN A 167 1.50 -8.86 -7.40
N LYS A 168 0.61 -8.16 -8.13
CA LYS A 168 -0.01 -8.69 -9.34
C LYS A 168 0.97 -9.12 -10.45
N LYS A 169 2.24 -8.71 -10.39
CA LYS A 169 3.28 -9.16 -11.35
C LYS A 169 3.97 -10.45 -10.90
N GLY A 170 3.60 -11.03 -9.77
CA GLY A 170 4.28 -12.18 -9.18
C GLY A 170 5.66 -11.82 -8.61
N ILE A 171 5.85 -10.57 -8.17
CA ILE A 171 7.10 -10.05 -7.63
C ILE A 171 6.91 -9.79 -6.13
N PHE A 172 7.92 -10.17 -5.33
CA PHE A 172 8.00 -9.73 -3.94
C PHE A 172 8.34 -8.24 -3.87
N ASP A 173 7.47 -7.46 -3.25
CA ASP A 173 7.62 -6.02 -3.00
C ASP A 173 7.38 -5.67 -1.52
N GLY A 174 7.64 -6.64 -0.66
CA GLY A 174 7.64 -6.47 0.78
C GLY A 174 8.80 -5.60 1.30
N ASN A 175 8.72 -5.24 2.58
CA ASN A 175 9.68 -4.34 3.23
C ASN A 175 10.06 -4.86 4.64
N ILE A 176 11.23 -4.48 5.15
CA ILE A 176 11.60 -4.79 6.55
C ILE A 176 10.88 -3.81 7.47
N LEU A 177 10.08 -4.33 8.40
CA LEU A 177 9.38 -3.51 9.41
C LEU A 177 10.28 -3.23 10.61
N ARG A 178 11.01 -4.26 11.05
CA ARG A 178 11.86 -4.21 12.22
C ARG A 178 12.94 -5.27 12.12
N PHE A 179 14.14 -4.93 12.58
CA PHE A 179 15.20 -5.91 12.75
C PHE A 179 15.97 -5.69 14.05
N SER A 180 15.81 -6.61 14.99
CA SER A 180 16.48 -6.55 16.30
C SER A 180 17.99 -6.73 16.15
N GLY A 181 18.77 -5.79 16.68
CA GLY A 181 20.24 -5.84 16.64
C GLY A 181 20.88 -5.26 15.37
N ALA A 182 20.09 -4.68 14.47
CA ALA A 182 20.57 -3.92 13.31
C ALA A 182 20.40 -2.42 13.52
N LYS A 183 21.38 -1.63 13.06
CA LYS A 183 21.26 -0.17 12.98
C LYS A 183 20.42 0.25 11.79
N GLN A 184 19.83 1.44 11.82
CA GLN A 184 18.92 1.91 10.76
C GLN A 184 19.61 1.98 9.38
N GLU A 185 20.88 2.35 9.33
CA GLU A 185 21.67 2.36 8.10
C GLU A 185 21.92 0.95 7.54
N GLU A 186 22.07 -0.06 8.39
CA GLU A 186 22.24 -1.45 7.98
C GLU A 186 20.92 -2.01 7.41
N ILE A 187 19.78 -1.63 8.00
CA ILE A 187 18.47 -2.13 7.58
C ILE A 187 18.20 -1.85 6.11
N LYS A 188 18.52 -0.66 5.60
CA LYS A 188 18.30 -0.33 4.17
C LYS A 188 19.12 -1.20 3.23
N VAL A 189 20.38 -1.46 3.59
CA VAL A 189 21.28 -2.32 2.80
C VAL A 189 20.80 -3.76 2.83
N ILE A 190 20.43 -4.26 4.01
CA ILE A 190 19.90 -5.61 4.20
C ILE A 190 18.58 -5.77 3.46
N GLU A 191 17.67 -4.81 3.54
CA GLU A 191 16.40 -4.80 2.82
C GLU A 191 16.60 -4.94 1.31
N PHE A 192 17.50 -4.15 0.72
CA PHE A 192 17.80 -4.21 -0.70
C PHE A 192 18.29 -5.61 -1.13
N GLU A 193 19.19 -6.22 -0.36
CA GLU A 193 19.68 -7.57 -0.67
C GLU A 193 18.66 -8.67 -0.40
N MET A 194 17.83 -8.51 0.64
CA MET A 194 16.74 -9.43 0.94
C MET A 194 15.69 -9.43 -0.17
N ILE A 195 15.31 -8.26 -0.71
CA ILE A 195 14.39 -8.16 -1.86
C ILE A 195 14.93 -8.96 -3.05
N LYS A 196 16.23 -8.89 -3.33
CA LYS A 196 16.86 -9.71 -4.39
C LYS A 196 16.74 -11.20 -4.07
N ILE A 197 17.03 -11.61 -2.84
CA ILE A 197 16.93 -13.01 -2.39
C ILE A 197 15.51 -13.54 -2.57
N PHE A 198 14.50 -12.81 -2.10
CA PHE A 198 13.10 -13.22 -2.23
C PHE A 198 12.69 -13.37 -3.70
N ASN A 199 13.10 -12.43 -4.54
CA ASN A 199 12.78 -12.43 -5.97
C ASN A 199 13.60 -13.43 -6.81
N LYS A 200 14.55 -14.18 -6.22
CA LYS A 200 15.13 -15.36 -6.89
C LYS A 200 14.11 -16.51 -7.01
N ILE A 201 13.11 -16.54 -6.13
CA ILE A 201 12.02 -17.51 -6.18
C ILE A 201 10.90 -16.90 -7.02
N LYS A 202 10.43 -17.64 -8.02
CA LYS A 202 9.32 -17.17 -8.88
C LYS A 202 7.99 -17.40 -8.18
N PHE A 203 7.04 -16.49 -8.38
CA PHE A 203 5.69 -16.61 -7.87
C PHE A 203 4.66 -16.57 -8.98
N THR A 204 3.50 -17.18 -8.73
CA THR A 204 2.26 -16.82 -9.42
C THR A 204 1.47 -15.87 -8.52
N PRO A 205 0.88 -14.80 -9.08
CA PRO A 205 0.07 -13.86 -8.30
C PRO A 205 -1.26 -14.50 -7.86
N ALA A 206 -2.02 -13.77 -7.05
CA ALA A 206 -3.37 -14.17 -6.68
C ALA A 206 -4.34 -14.02 -7.85
N LEU A 207 -5.37 -14.87 -7.88
CA LEU A 207 -6.43 -14.82 -8.89
C LEU A 207 -7.81 -14.60 -8.26
N LYS A 208 -8.63 -13.77 -8.91
CA LYS A 208 -10.06 -13.63 -8.67
C LYS A 208 -10.82 -13.74 -9.99
N ASN A 209 -11.78 -14.64 -10.07
CA ASN A 209 -12.55 -14.99 -11.26
C ASN A 209 -11.64 -15.27 -12.48
N GLY A 210 -10.53 -15.98 -12.25
CA GLY A 210 -9.53 -16.30 -13.27
C GLY A 210 -8.66 -15.12 -13.73
N LYS A 211 -8.81 -13.92 -13.14
CA LYS A 211 -8.00 -12.74 -13.45
C LYS A 211 -6.97 -12.50 -12.34
N VAL A 212 -5.80 -12.03 -12.74
CA VAL A 212 -4.74 -11.61 -11.81
C VAL A 212 -5.20 -10.37 -11.05
N VAL A 213 -5.04 -10.38 -9.73
CA VAL A 213 -5.43 -9.27 -8.84
C VAL A 213 -4.30 -8.90 -7.89
N GLU A 214 -4.37 -7.67 -7.39
CA GLU A 214 -3.55 -7.22 -6.28
C GLU A 214 -4.20 -7.64 -4.96
N THR A 215 -3.43 -7.79 -3.86
CA THR A 215 -4.02 -8.23 -2.56
C THR A 215 -3.78 -7.25 -1.43
N SER A 216 -4.77 -7.04 -0.54
CA SER A 216 -4.68 -5.99 0.50
C SER A 216 -3.82 -6.43 1.68
N ASN A 217 -3.72 -7.73 1.87
CA ASN A 217 -3.12 -8.29 3.06
C ASN A 217 -1.63 -8.42 2.85
N LYS A 218 -0.87 -7.72 3.69
CA LYS A 218 0.55 -7.95 3.86
C LYS A 218 0.75 -8.85 5.08
N TYR A 219 1.63 -9.83 4.94
CA TYR A 219 1.84 -10.87 5.94
C TYR A 219 3.06 -10.55 6.79
N LEU A 220 2.90 -10.58 8.11
CA LEU A 220 4.06 -10.45 8.98
C LEU A 220 4.85 -11.76 8.96
N LEU A 221 6.04 -11.74 8.37
CA LEU A 221 6.97 -12.86 8.38
C LEU A 221 8.10 -12.60 9.39
N PRO A 222 8.07 -13.26 10.56
CA PRO A 222 9.23 -13.29 11.45
C PRO A 222 10.27 -14.28 10.92
N ILE A 223 11.51 -13.82 10.77
CA ILE A 223 12.68 -14.69 10.53
C ILE A 223 13.62 -14.54 11.72
N ASP A 224 13.95 -15.66 12.35
CA ASP A 224 14.88 -15.71 13.47
C ASP A 224 16.27 -16.15 12.95
N PHE A 225 17.27 -15.31 13.18
CA PHE A 225 18.65 -15.59 12.82
C PHE A 225 19.49 -16.10 13.99
N GLY A 226 18.88 -16.26 15.17
CA GLY A 226 19.52 -16.72 16.38
C GLY A 226 20.51 -15.71 16.97
N THR A 227 20.62 -15.74 18.30
CA THR A 227 21.78 -15.19 19.04
C THR A 227 22.89 -16.22 19.10
#